data_AF-A0A7C7Z2D6-F1
#
_entry.id   AF-A0A7C7Z2D6-F1
#
_cell.length_a   1.000
_cell.length_b   1.000
_cell.length_c   1.000
_cell.angle_alpha   90.00
_cell.angle_beta   90.00
_cell.angle_gamma   90.00
#
_symmetry.space_group_name_H-M   'P 1'
#
loop_
_entity.id
_entity.type
_entity.pdbx_description
1 polymer ?
#
loop_
_entity_poly.entity_id
_entity_poly.type
_entity_poly.pdbx_seq_one_letter_code
_entity_poly.pdbx_strand_id
1 'polypeptide(L)'
;MGKLNDHGSISLDELVGIEDVIDDKPLNEAIENMDIALACLDNQFARTMLNKCCISNAVPMINGGGEAFSGVVEVLENGTCMTCRYGKDAAYTQEIISCQETGTRPVASIVTTTAWVGAMQAALALLNLAGIKGHSEGMSWDSGIVHDRPVGGLPWIKGECSCHI
;
A
#
# COMPACT_ATOMS: atom_id res chain seq x y z
N MET A 1 14.59 0.14 -31.17
CA MET A 1 14.09 1.09 -30.16
C MET A 1 12.59 0.85 -30.02
N GLY A 2 12.20 -0.06 -29.12
CA GLY A 2 10.77 -0.32 -28.86
C GLY A 2 10.17 0.94 -28.24
N LYS A 3 9.07 1.44 -28.80
CA LYS A 3 8.29 2.50 -28.18
C LYS A 3 7.81 1.96 -26.83
N LEU A 4 8.25 2.57 -25.73
CA LEU A 4 7.55 2.47 -24.46
C LEU A 4 6.14 2.97 -24.75
N ASN A 5 5.16 2.07 -24.69
CA ASN A 5 3.78 2.46 -24.80
C ASN A 5 3.51 3.43 -23.65
N ASP A 6 2.86 4.54 -23.97
CA ASP A 6 2.35 5.49 -22.99
C ASP A 6 1.25 4.79 -22.20
N HIS A 7 1.65 4.09 -21.14
CA HIS A 7 0.73 3.57 -20.14
C HIS A 7 0.28 4.78 -19.34
N GLY A 8 -0.72 5.49 -19.88
CA GLY A 8 -1.26 6.71 -19.31
C GLY A 8 -1.45 6.54 -17.80
N SER A 9 -0.91 7.49 -17.03
CA SER A 9 -1.16 7.53 -15.60
C SER A 9 -2.64 7.75 -15.38
N ILE A 10 -3.32 6.82 -14.73
CA ILE A 10 -4.70 6.98 -14.29
C ILE A 10 -4.67 7.36 -12.81
N SER A 11 -5.34 8.46 -12.44
CA SER A 11 -5.48 8.84 -11.04
C SER A 11 -6.44 7.90 -10.32
N LEU A 12 -6.16 7.58 -9.05
CA LEU A 12 -7.12 6.80 -8.25
C LEU A 12 -8.45 7.54 -8.09
N ASP A 13 -8.46 8.88 -8.08
CA ASP A 13 -9.67 9.71 -8.06
C ASP A 13 -10.50 9.61 -9.36
N GLU A 14 -9.86 9.24 -10.47
CA GLU A 14 -10.54 9.00 -11.75
C GLU A 14 -11.18 7.61 -11.79
N LEU A 15 -10.68 6.68 -10.97
CA LEU A 15 -11.15 5.28 -10.89
C LEU A 15 -12.17 5.08 -9.77
N VAL A 16 -12.01 5.80 -8.66
CA VAL A 16 -12.80 5.71 -7.45
C VAL A 16 -13.61 7.00 -7.37
N GLY A 17 -14.85 6.98 -7.86
CA GLY A 17 -15.72 8.16 -7.87
C GLY A 17 -15.76 8.84 -6.49
N ILE A 18 -15.78 10.18 -6.51
CA ILE A 18 -15.61 11.06 -5.33
C ILE A 18 -16.70 10.88 -4.24
N GLU A 19 -17.71 10.04 -4.43
CA GLU A 19 -18.80 9.85 -3.45
C GLU A 19 -19.25 8.36 -3.37
N ASP A 20 -19.05 7.75 -2.19
CA ASP A 20 -19.71 6.59 -1.55
C ASP A 20 -20.13 5.34 -2.36
N VAL A 21 -19.79 5.22 -3.64
CA VAL A 21 -19.95 4.01 -4.45
C VAL A 21 -18.64 3.76 -5.18
N ILE A 22 -17.85 2.87 -4.62
CA ILE A 22 -16.61 2.43 -5.26
C ILE A 22 -17.00 1.34 -6.26
N ASP A 23 -17.08 1.71 -7.53
CA ASP A 23 -17.01 0.72 -8.59
C ASP A 23 -15.58 0.20 -8.63
N ASP A 24 -15.36 -1.02 -8.15
CA ASP A 24 -14.04 -1.64 -8.19
C ASP A 24 -13.61 -1.98 -9.63
N LYS A 25 -14.51 -1.94 -10.62
CA LYS A 25 -14.26 -2.43 -11.98
C LYS A 25 -13.13 -1.68 -12.69
N PRO A 26 -13.09 -0.33 -12.71
CA PRO A 26 -12.00 0.40 -13.38
C PRO A 26 -10.65 0.10 -12.74
N LEU A 27 -10.61 -0.02 -11.40
CA LEU A 27 -9.38 -0.33 -10.67
C LEU A 27 -8.92 -1.79 -10.91
N ASN A 28 -9.86 -2.73 -10.98
CA ASN A 28 -9.55 -4.12 -11.35
C ASN A 28 -9.00 -4.22 -12.78
N GLU A 29 -9.62 -3.55 -13.75
CA GLU A 29 -9.16 -3.53 -15.14
C GLU A 29 -7.73 -2.93 -15.26
N ALA A 30 -7.43 -1.91 -14.45
CA ALA A 30 -6.09 -1.34 -14.39
C ALA A 30 -5.06 -2.31 -13.78
N ILE A 31 -5.45 -3.10 -12.77
CA ILE A 31 -4.55 -3.99 -12.03
C ILE A 31 -4.33 -5.33 -12.73
N GLU A 32 -5.29 -5.82 -13.53
CA GLU A 32 -5.26 -7.15 -14.16
C GLU A 32 -3.94 -7.46 -14.91
N ASN A 33 -3.31 -6.43 -15.47
CA ASN A 33 -2.07 -6.56 -16.26
C ASN A 33 -0.79 -6.13 -15.50
N MET A 34 -0.87 -5.87 -14.19
CA MET A 34 0.28 -5.47 -13.39
C MET A 34 1.00 -6.68 -12.79
N ASP A 35 2.33 -6.68 -12.83
CA ASP A 35 3.13 -7.69 -12.12
C ASP A 35 3.25 -7.40 -10.61
N ILE A 36 3.15 -6.12 -10.22
CA ILE A 36 3.29 -5.64 -8.84
C ILE A 36 2.67 -4.25 -8.69
N ALA A 37 2.06 -3.97 -7.54
CA ALA A 37 1.50 -2.67 -7.21
C ALA A 37 2.30 -1.96 -6.10
N LEU A 38 2.54 -0.65 -6.22
CA LEU A 38 3.17 0.17 -5.18
C LEU A 38 2.11 1.09 -4.55
N ALA A 39 1.77 0.86 -3.28
CA ALA A 39 0.81 1.70 -2.58
C ALA A 39 1.50 2.94 -1.98
N CYS A 40 1.63 3.99 -2.78
CA CYS A 40 2.18 5.31 -2.40
C CYS A 40 1.07 6.31 -2.06
N LEU A 41 0.00 5.84 -1.42
CA LEU A 41 -1.24 6.59 -1.18
C LEU A 41 -1.24 7.22 0.21
N ASP A 42 -1.87 8.38 0.37
CA ASP A 42 -1.80 9.23 1.57
C ASP A 42 -2.88 8.92 2.64
N ASN A 43 -3.75 7.95 2.38
CA ASN A 43 -4.77 7.51 3.32
C ASN A 43 -4.94 5.98 3.30
N GLN A 44 -5.42 5.42 4.41
CA GLN A 44 -5.54 3.96 4.56
C GLN A 44 -6.67 3.39 3.72
N PHE A 45 -7.76 4.13 3.56
CA PHE A 45 -8.90 3.71 2.74
C PHE A 45 -8.49 3.41 1.28
N ALA A 46 -7.77 4.33 0.64
CA ALA A 46 -7.26 4.16 -0.71
C ALA A 46 -6.31 2.95 -0.83
N ARG A 47 -5.45 2.73 0.17
CA ARG A 47 -4.59 1.54 0.25
C ARG A 47 -5.40 0.25 0.39
N THR A 48 -6.47 0.27 1.17
CA THR A 48 -7.38 -0.86 1.36
C THR A 48 -8.11 -1.19 0.06
N MET A 49 -8.55 -0.19 -0.71
CA MET A 49 -9.19 -0.40 -2.00
C MET A 49 -8.23 -0.99 -3.05
N LEU A 50 -7.01 -0.45 -3.12
CA LEU A 50 -5.95 -1.01 -3.96
C LEU A 50 -5.65 -2.46 -3.56
N ASN A 51 -5.46 -2.73 -2.27
CA ASN A 51 -5.17 -4.07 -1.75
C ASN A 51 -6.27 -5.07 -2.08
N LYS A 52 -7.55 -4.68 -1.96
CA LYS A 52 -8.69 -5.53 -2.32
C LYS A 52 -8.60 -5.98 -3.79
N CYS A 53 -8.36 -5.04 -4.70
CA CYS A 53 -8.24 -5.36 -6.12
C CYS A 53 -6.97 -6.15 -6.43
N CYS A 54 -5.85 -5.86 -5.76
CA CYS A 54 -4.62 -6.66 -5.86
C CYS A 54 -4.84 -8.12 -5.43
N ILE A 55 -5.58 -8.36 -4.34
CA ILE A 55 -5.94 -9.71 -3.90
C ILE A 55 -6.80 -10.41 -4.96
N SER A 56 -7.81 -9.73 -5.52
CA SER A 56 -8.68 -10.28 -6.57
C SER A 56 -7.92 -10.69 -7.84
N ASN A 57 -6.84 -9.99 -8.17
CA ASN A 57 -6.02 -10.25 -9.36
C ASN A 57 -4.73 -11.05 -9.05
N ALA A 58 -4.54 -11.50 -7.81
CA ALA A 58 -3.31 -12.15 -7.35
C ALA A 58 -2.03 -11.34 -7.63
N VAL A 59 -2.13 -10.01 -7.59
CA VAL A 59 -1.01 -9.07 -7.76
C VAL A 59 -0.43 -8.75 -6.38
N PRO A 60 0.88 -8.92 -6.14
CA PRO A 60 1.50 -8.50 -4.89
C PRO A 60 1.48 -6.97 -4.77
N MET A 61 1.21 -6.46 -3.57
CA MET A 61 1.18 -5.04 -3.29
C MET A 61 2.27 -4.67 -2.28
N ILE A 62 3.13 -3.70 -2.61
CA ILE A 62 4.10 -3.14 -1.68
C ILE A 62 3.49 -1.92 -0.99
N ASN A 63 3.01 -2.12 0.25
CA ASN A 63 2.49 -1.06 1.10
C ASN A 63 3.63 -0.20 1.66
N GLY A 64 3.47 1.12 1.65
CA GLY A 64 4.43 2.04 2.24
C GLY A 64 3.77 3.24 2.91
N GLY A 65 4.26 3.67 4.07
CA GLY A 65 3.77 4.87 4.74
C GLY A 65 4.81 5.47 5.67
N GLY A 66 4.82 6.79 5.77
CA GLY A 66 5.70 7.53 6.69
C GLY A 66 4.93 8.60 7.44
N GLU A 67 5.19 8.72 8.73
CA GLU A 67 4.66 9.73 9.64
C GLU A 67 5.81 10.18 10.56
N ALA A 68 6.20 11.46 10.47
CA ALA A 68 7.32 12.02 11.23
C ALA A 68 8.61 11.18 11.12
N PHE A 69 9.07 10.64 12.24
CA PHE A 69 10.27 9.81 12.33
C PHE A 69 9.98 8.31 12.17
N SER A 70 8.74 7.94 11.87
CA SER A 70 8.32 6.54 11.75
C SER A 70 7.92 6.22 10.31
N GLY A 71 8.37 5.08 9.80
CA GLY A 71 8.05 4.60 8.46
C GLY A 71 7.78 3.10 8.46
N VAL A 72 6.99 2.63 7.50
CA VAL A 72 6.68 1.22 7.30
C VAL A 72 6.70 0.90 5.82
N VAL A 73 7.26 -0.25 5.47
CA VAL A 73 7.18 -0.83 4.12
C VAL A 73 6.94 -2.33 4.25
N GLU A 74 5.95 -2.86 3.54
CA GLU A 74 5.52 -4.27 3.66
C GLU A 74 5.10 -4.85 2.29
N VAL A 75 5.48 -6.09 2.03
CA VAL A 75 5.00 -6.91 0.91
C VAL A 75 3.68 -7.56 1.35
N LEU A 76 2.56 -7.13 0.78
CA LEU A 76 1.27 -7.77 0.98
C LEU A 76 0.99 -8.68 -0.22
N GLU A 77 1.20 -9.98 -0.03
CA GLU A 77 0.92 -11.04 -1.01
C GLU A 77 0.12 -12.18 -0.37
N ASN A 78 -0.25 -13.19 -1.18
CA ASN A 78 -0.93 -14.41 -0.73
C ASN A 78 -2.22 -14.15 0.07
N GLY A 79 -2.99 -13.13 -0.30
CA GLY A 79 -4.26 -12.78 0.34
C GLY A 79 -4.12 -11.96 1.63
N THR A 80 -2.93 -11.43 1.95
CA THR A 80 -2.74 -10.56 3.11
C THR A 80 -3.53 -9.27 2.95
N CYS A 81 -4.60 -9.12 3.73
CA CYS A 81 -5.54 -8.03 3.60
C CYS A 81 -5.22 -6.85 4.54
N MET A 82 -5.43 -5.62 4.08
CA MET A 82 -5.21 -4.40 4.88
C MET A 82 -5.99 -4.42 6.19
N THR A 83 -7.25 -4.85 6.17
CA THR A 83 -8.07 -5.01 7.39
C THR A 83 -7.52 -6.06 8.34
N CYS A 84 -7.00 -7.17 7.82
CA CYS A 84 -6.36 -8.23 8.60
C CYS A 84 -5.09 -7.70 9.26
N ARG A 85 -4.33 -6.88 8.52
CA ARG A 85 -3.03 -6.36 8.90
C ARG A 85 -3.11 -5.24 9.93
N TYR A 86 -4.11 -4.35 9.80
CA TYR A 86 -4.21 -3.09 10.54
C TYR A 86 -5.48 -2.97 11.40
N GLY A 87 -6.50 -3.81 11.17
CA GLY A 87 -7.82 -3.70 11.81
C GLY A 87 -8.79 -2.84 10.99
N LYS A 88 -10.09 -3.05 11.19
CA LYS A 88 -11.16 -2.39 10.41
C LYS A 88 -11.12 -0.87 10.55
N ASP A 89 -11.01 -0.37 11.78
CA ASP A 89 -11.03 1.07 12.04
C ASP A 89 -9.85 1.80 11.38
N ALA A 90 -8.67 1.17 11.38
CA ALA A 90 -7.49 1.72 10.71
C ALA A 90 -7.54 1.54 9.19
N ALA A 91 -7.99 0.40 8.67
CA ALA A 91 -8.01 0.14 7.23
C ALA A 91 -9.01 1.03 6.47
N TYR A 92 -10.10 1.44 7.12
CA TYR A 92 -11.15 2.28 6.52
C TYR A 92 -11.09 3.74 6.96
N THR A 93 -10.04 4.17 7.66
CA THR A 93 -9.88 5.60 7.93
C THR A 93 -9.64 6.35 6.62
N GLN A 94 -10.50 7.33 6.36
CA GLN A 94 -10.36 8.30 5.28
C GLN A 94 -9.56 9.53 5.72
N GLU A 95 -8.99 9.52 6.94
CA GLU A 95 -8.14 10.60 7.40
C GLU A 95 -6.95 10.74 6.44
N ILE A 96 -6.93 11.85 5.70
CA ILE A 96 -5.85 12.20 4.78
C ILE A 96 -4.65 12.65 5.61
N ILE A 97 -3.62 11.81 5.67
CA ILE A 97 -2.34 12.15 6.30
C ILE A 97 -1.47 12.77 5.21
N SER A 98 -1.69 14.06 4.95
CA SER A 98 -0.93 14.82 3.95
C SER A 98 0.22 15.60 4.57
N CYS A 99 1.34 15.60 3.85
CA CYS A 99 2.55 16.38 4.14
C CYS A 99 2.40 17.85 3.73
N GLN A 100 1.34 18.18 2.98
CA GLN A 100 0.98 19.53 2.55
C GLN A 100 -0.22 19.99 3.39
N GLU A 101 -0.33 21.28 3.66
CA GLU A 101 -1.18 21.91 4.70
C GLU A 101 -2.71 21.74 4.57
N THR A 102 -3.20 20.67 3.95
CA THR A 102 -4.62 20.36 3.73
C THR A 102 -5.11 19.10 4.48
N GLY A 103 -4.29 18.51 5.35
CA GLY A 103 -4.69 17.35 6.19
C GLY A 103 -5.36 17.74 7.51
N THR A 104 -6.32 16.94 7.98
CA THR A 104 -7.06 17.12 9.25
C THR A 104 -6.15 17.11 10.49
N ARG A 105 -4.97 16.52 10.37
CA ARG A 105 -3.88 16.54 11.35
C ARG A 105 -2.57 16.89 10.65
N PRO A 106 -1.89 18.01 10.98
CA PRO A 106 -0.59 18.31 10.43
C PRO A 106 0.42 17.31 10.99
N VAL A 107 0.70 16.27 10.21
CA VAL A 107 1.77 15.33 10.51
C VAL A 107 3.04 15.89 9.86
N ALA A 108 4.08 16.11 10.66
CA ALA A 108 5.37 16.50 10.11
C ALA A 108 5.85 15.39 9.19
N SER A 109 5.93 15.66 7.89
CA SER A 109 6.63 14.76 6.98
C SER A 109 8.10 15.09 6.99
N ILE A 110 8.91 14.11 7.34
CA ILE A 110 10.36 14.26 7.27
C ILE A 110 10.80 13.63 5.96
N VAL A 111 11.40 14.45 5.10
CA VAL A 111 11.85 14.06 3.76
C VAL A 111 12.72 12.80 3.80
N THR A 112 13.51 12.60 4.86
CA THR A 112 14.34 11.40 5.03
C THR A 112 13.49 10.14 5.25
N THR A 113 12.43 10.23 6.04
CA THR A 113 11.53 9.10 6.31
C THR A 113 10.78 8.70 5.05
N THR A 114 10.20 9.67 4.32
CA THR A 114 9.47 9.39 3.08
C THR A 114 10.39 8.92 1.95
N ALA A 115 11.61 9.47 1.85
CA ALA A 115 12.63 8.97 0.93
C ALA A 115 13.02 7.52 1.22
N TRP A 116 13.17 7.17 2.51
CA TRP A 116 13.45 5.79 2.91
C TRP A 116 12.29 4.85 2.54
N VAL A 117 11.04 5.24 2.85
CA VAL A 117 9.84 4.46 2.49
C VAL A 117 9.79 4.19 0.98
N GLY A 118 9.91 5.24 0.15
CA GLY A 118 9.87 5.08 -1.30
C GLY A 118 11.03 4.22 -1.85
N ALA A 119 12.23 4.39 -1.30
CA ALA A 119 13.39 3.58 -1.71
C ALA A 119 13.20 2.09 -1.36
N MET A 120 12.70 1.80 -0.16
CA MET A 120 12.45 0.41 0.25
C MET A 120 11.27 -0.21 -0.48
N GLN A 121 10.23 0.56 -0.80
CA GLN A 121 9.14 0.09 -1.66
C GLN A 121 9.67 -0.37 -3.03
N ALA A 122 10.49 0.45 -3.68
CA ALA A 122 11.10 0.11 -4.96
C ALA A 122 12.04 -1.10 -4.85
N ALA A 123 12.86 -1.18 -3.80
CA ALA A 123 13.77 -2.28 -3.58
C ALA A 123 13.02 -3.61 -3.41
N LEU A 124 11.99 -3.65 -2.55
CA LEU A 124 11.18 -4.85 -2.36
C LEU A 124 10.42 -5.24 -3.62
N ALA A 125 9.94 -4.28 -4.41
CA ALA A 125 9.30 -4.58 -5.68
C ALA A 125 10.26 -5.27 -6.65
N LEU A 126 11.48 -4.74 -6.80
CA LEU A 126 12.50 -5.36 -7.67
C LEU A 126 12.89 -6.76 -7.19
N LEU A 127 13.03 -6.97 -5.89
CA LEU A 127 13.34 -8.29 -5.32
C LEU A 127 12.21 -9.30 -5.58
N ASN A 128 10.95 -8.88 -5.41
CA ASN A 128 9.78 -9.70 -5.69
C ASN A 128 9.68 -10.06 -7.18
N LEU A 129 9.81 -9.07 -8.08
CA LEU A 129 9.79 -9.29 -9.53
C LEU A 129 10.93 -10.20 -10.00
N ALA A 130 12.10 -10.12 -9.34
CA ALA A 130 13.23 -11.01 -9.63
C ALA A 130 13.08 -12.42 -9.03
N GLY A 131 12.04 -12.68 -8.24
CA GLY A 131 11.83 -13.96 -7.55
C GLY A 131 12.88 -14.25 -6.48
N ILE A 132 13.58 -13.23 -5.98
CA ILE A 132 14.59 -13.38 -4.92
C ILE A 132 13.85 -13.62 -3.60
N LYS A 133 14.18 -14.69 -2.89
CA LYS A 133 13.57 -15.05 -1.60
C LYS A 133 14.56 -14.89 -0.44
N GLY A 134 14.06 -14.91 0.79
CA GLY A 134 14.87 -14.78 2.01
C GLY A 134 15.24 -13.35 2.39
N HIS A 135 14.67 -12.35 1.72
CA HIS A 135 14.68 -10.97 2.19
C HIS A 135 13.54 -10.74 3.19
N SER A 136 13.64 -9.67 3.97
CA SER A 136 12.54 -9.21 4.81
C SER A 136 11.32 -8.84 3.95
N GLU A 137 10.13 -9.27 4.36
CA GLU A 137 8.87 -8.91 3.74
C GLU A 137 8.26 -7.65 4.37
N GLY A 138 8.77 -7.20 5.52
CA GLY A 138 8.26 -6.02 6.20
C GLY A 138 9.36 -5.35 7.01
N MET A 139 9.47 -4.03 6.86
CA MET A 139 10.44 -3.22 7.58
C MET A 139 9.73 -2.02 8.21
N SER A 140 10.20 -1.61 9.38
CA SER A 140 9.85 -0.33 9.97
C SER A 140 11.08 0.51 10.25
N TRP A 141 10.97 1.80 9.99
CA TRP A 141 11.92 2.81 10.37
C TRP A 141 11.40 3.53 11.62
N ASP A 142 12.23 3.70 12.64
CA ASP A 142 11.95 4.59 13.76
C ASP A 142 13.20 5.39 14.09
N SER A 143 13.12 6.71 13.90
CA SER A 143 14.16 7.66 14.33
C SER A 143 15.59 7.31 13.87
N GLY A 144 15.73 6.73 12.67
CA GLY A 144 17.03 6.32 12.12
C GLY A 144 17.39 4.85 12.29
N ILE A 145 16.54 4.06 12.94
CA ILE A 145 16.74 2.63 13.18
C ILE A 145 15.78 1.83 12.31
N VAL A 146 16.30 0.83 11.60
CA VAL A 146 15.50 -0.11 10.81
C VAL A 146 15.28 -1.38 11.63
N HIS A 147 14.02 -1.82 11.69
CA HIS A 147 13.58 -3.05 12.31
C HIS A 147 12.93 -3.96 11.28
N ASP A 148 13.20 -5.26 11.40
CA ASP A 148 12.40 -6.27 10.71
C ASP A 148 11.00 -6.33 11.34
N ARG A 149 9.99 -6.44 10.51
CA ARG A 149 8.58 -6.36 10.89
C ARG A 149 7.82 -7.53 10.25
N PRO A 150 7.40 -8.52 11.04
CA PRO A 150 6.58 -9.61 10.54
C PRO A 150 5.30 -9.10 9.86
N VAL A 151 5.05 -9.62 8.67
CA VAL A 151 3.84 -9.33 7.90
C VAL A 151 2.83 -10.45 8.12
N GLY A 152 1.62 -10.09 8.53
CA GLY A 152 0.56 -11.05 8.80
C GLY A 152 -0.66 -10.40 9.45
N GLY A 153 -1.72 -11.18 9.60
CA GLY A 153 -2.93 -10.74 10.28
C GLY A 153 -2.72 -10.51 11.78
N LEU A 154 -3.46 -9.57 12.35
CA LEU A 154 -3.47 -9.32 13.79
C LEU A 154 -4.07 -10.54 14.53
N PRO A 155 -3.49 -10.99 15.65
CA PRO A 155 -3.91 -12.23 16.34
C PRO A 155 -5.37 -12.28 16.79
N TRP A 156 -6.01 -11.13 16.96
CA TRP A 156 -7.40 -11.02 17.40
C TRP A 156 -8.42 -10.94 16.25
N ILE A 157 -7.96 -10.84 15.00
CA ILE A 157 -8.85 -10.94 13.82
C ILE A 157 -9.03 -12.42 13.50
N LYS A 158 -10.26 -12.90 13.64
CA LYS A 158 -10.64 -14.32 13.47
C LYS A 158 -11.51 -14.50 12.22
N GLY A 159 -11.38 -15.65 11.56
CA GLY A 159 -12.19 -16.04 10.39
C GLY A 159 -11.36 -16.20 9.11
N GLU A 160 -11.97 -16.78 8.07
CA GLU A 160 -11.38 -16.82 6.73
C GLU A 160 -11.59 -15.47 6.03
N CYS A 161 -10.52 -14.94 5.43
CA CYS A 161 -10.52 -13.63 4.79
C CYS A 161 -11.18 -13.70 3.41
N SER A 162 -12.28 -12.99 3.20
CA SER A 162 -12.82 -12.67 1.87
C SER A 162 -12.68 -11.17 1.54
N CYS A 163 -11.61 -10.54 2.04
CA CYS A 163 -11.24 -9.11 1.99
C CYS A 163 -11.90 -8.18 3.03
N HIS A 164 -12.30 -8.74 4.20
CA HIS A 164 -12.81 -8.09 5.43
C HIS A 164 -13.48 -6.70 5.27
N ILE A 165 -14.55 -6.67 4.47
CA ILE A 165 -15.60 -5.65 4.44
C ILE A 165 -16.51 -5.84 5.68
#